data_AF-A0AAE8MPE0-F1
#
_entry.id   AF-A0AAE8MPE0-F1
#
_cell.length_a   1.000
_cell.length_b   1.000
_cell.length_c   1.000
_cell.angle_alpha   90.00
_cell.angle_beta   90.00
_cell.angle_gamma   90.00
#
_symmetry.space_group_name_H-M   'P 1'
#
loop_
_entity.id
_entity.type
_entity.pdbx_description
1 polymer ?
#
loop_
_entity_poly.entity_id
_entity_poly.type
_entity_poly.pdbx_seq_one_letter_code
_entity_poly.pdbx_strand_id
1 'polypeptide(L)'
;MGQGADLLSIDSINSVLKDAHTVFLVTNYWETVSRDIETTQGKNVTEAAKNAGVSHLIFSSLIDVTEASKGALPNVPHFDGKAEIEKYIRNSGVPATFVMPGYSMTNLFSSFQKTADGSYQMFLPVGDNARFPLFDVEDTGKFVTAVIKNRDTVLGKNIKEAADYYSPSRIVAEFTEVTGKPASWAQIPDDQWKGFLPPAVAQEYLENFKLLEAAGYYAGAGLKESLDLVGDGVTSWKEFATRHASKFNS
;
A
#
# COMPACT_ATOMS: atom_id res chain seq x y z
N MET A 1 7.72 1.41 27.50
CA MET A 1 7.13 2.73 27.19
C MET A 1 7.73 3.17 25.87
N GLY A 2 6.92 3.39 24.84
CA GLY A 2 7.44 3.94 23.58
C GLY A 2 7.83 5.40 23.81
N GLN A 3 8.98 5.81 23.30
CA GLN A 3 9.30 7.23 23.19
C GLN A 3 8.55 7.79 21.98
N GLY A 4 7.89 8.94 22.12
CA GLY A 4 7.18 9.60 21.03
C GLY A 4 8.08 10.64 20.35
N ALA A 5 7.92 10.79 19.04
CA ALA A 5 8.58 11.84 18.25
C ALA A 5 7.56 12.47 17.30
N ASP A 6 7.75 13.76 17.01
CA ASP A 6 7.05 14.47 15.94
C ASP A 6 7.93 14.41 14.69
N LEU A 7 7.40 13.83 13.60
CA LEU A 7 8.15 13.68 12.35
C LEU A 7 8.46 15.02 11.66
N LEU A 8 7.86 16.14 12.11
CA LEU A 8 8.21 17.49 11.68
C LEU A 8 9.35 18.12 12.50
N SER A 9 9.75 17.52 13.63
CA SER A 9 10.83 17.99 14.49
C SER A 9 12.02 17.04 14.45
N ILE A 10 13.07 17.43 13.71
CA ILE A 10 14.30 16.64 13.60
C ILE A 10 14.95 16.33 14.96
N ASP A 11 14.91 17.27 15.91
CA ASP A 11 15.45 17.09 17.25
C ASP A 11 14.70 15.99 18.02
N SER A 12 13.38 15.95 17.88
CA SER A 12 12.57 14.89 18.50
C SER A 12 12.88 13.53 17.87
N ILE A 13 13.10 13.47 16.56
CA ILE A 13 13.45 12.23 15.84
C ILE A 13 14.84 11.76 16.25
N ASN A 14 15.83 12.65 16.31
CA ASN A 14 17.19 12.32 16.75
C ASN A 14 17.19 11.67 18.14
N SER A 15 16.31 12.13 19.04
CA SER A 15 16.22 11.57 20.39
C SER A 15 15.78 10.11 20.42
N VAL A 16 14.91 9.69 19.49
CA VAL A 16 14.36 8.32 19.43
C VAL A 16 15.15 7.39 18.51
N LEU A 17 15.94 7.93 17.58
CA LEU A 17 16.79 7.14 16.67
C LEU A 17 18.18 6.85 17.24
N LYS A 18 18.53 7.43 18.38
CA LYS A 18 19.80 7.15 19.04
C LYS A 18 19.97 5.64 19.27
N ASP A 19 21.12 5.11 18.87
CA ASP A 19 21.51 3.70 18.98
C ASP A 19 20.62 2.72 18.17
N ALA A 20 19.74 3.22 17.30
CA ALA A 20 18.90 2.37 16.44
C ALA A 20 19.71 1.74 15.30
N HIS A 21 19.73 0.40 15.24
CA HIS A 21 20.32 -0.32 14.10
C HIS A 21 19.44 -0.22 12.84
N THR A 22 18.13 -0.42 13.00
CA THR A 22 17.15 -0.44 11.91
C THR A 22 15.98 0.47 12.24
N VAL A 23 15.52 1.22 11.23
CA VAL A 23 14.34 2.09 11.33
C VAL A 23 13.33 1.66 10.28
N PHE A 24 12.09 1.40 10.70
CA PHE A 24 10.97 1.22 9.78
C PHE A 24 10.13 2.50 9.77
N LEU A 25 10.08 3.18 8.62
CA LEU A 25 9.39 4.45 8.43
C LEU A 25 8.12 4.25 7.61
N VAL A 26 7.00 4.69 8.18
CA VAL A 26 5.72 4.86 7.50
C VAL A 26 5.29 6.32 7.67
N THR A 27 4.91 6.96 6.57
CA THR A 27 4.31 8.31 6.57
C THR A 27 2.85 8.22 6.16
N ASN A 28 2.00 9.09 6.73
CA ASN A 28 0.56 9.06 6.52
C ASN A 28 0.06 10.32 5.78
N TYR A 29 0.00 10.24 4.46
CA TYR A 29 -0.60 11.28 3.61
C TYR A 29 -2.00 11.73 4.09
N TRP A 30 -2.86 10.78 4.44
CA TRP A 30 -4.28 11.04 4.71
C TRP A 30 -4.55 11.81 6.00
N GLU A 31 -3.57 11.93 6.89
CA GLU A 31 -3.69 12.75 8.10
C GLU A 31 -3.75 14.25 7.77
N THR A 32 -3.03 14.68 6.73
CA THR A 32 -2.88 16.10 6.40
C THR A 32 -3.31 16.44 4.98
N VAL A 33 -3.50 15.43 4.12
CA VAL A 33 -3.79 15.57 2.68
C VAL A 33 -2.80 16.53 2.01
N SER A 34 -1.54 16.46 2.45
CA SER A 34 -0.48 17.36 2.03
C SER A 34 0.79 16.57 1.68
N ARG A 35 1.11 16.58 0.39
CA ARG A 35 2.36 15.99 -0.13
C ARG A 35 3.58 16.66 0.50
N ASP A 36 3.56 17.98 0.68
CA ASP A 36 4.70 18.72 1.22
C ASP A 36 5.01 18.35 2.67
N ILE A 37 3.96 18.18 3.48
CA ILE A 37 4.09 17.74 4.88
C ILE A 37 4.67 16.32 4.92
N GLU A 38 4.09 15.39 4.15
CA GLU A 38 4.53 14.00 4.12
C GLU A 38 6.00 13.89 3.65
N THR A 39 6.35 14.62 2.59
CA THR A 39 7.71 14.69 2.08
C THR A 39 8.68 15.28 3.12
N THR A 40 8.26 16.30 3.86
CA THR A 40 9.07 16.89 4.93
C THR A 40 9.35 15.88 6.04
N GLN A 41 8.34 15.12 6.45
CA GLN A 41 8.50 14.03 7.44
C GLN A 41 9.51 12.99 6.96
N GLY A 42 9.39 12.54 5.71
CA GLY A 42 10.33 11.57 5.11
C GLY A 42 11.77 12.09 5.07
N LYS A 43 11.97 13.34 4.65
CA LYS A 43 13.29 14.00 4.60
C LYS A 43 13.89 14.14 6.00
N ASN A 44 13.12 14.57 6.99
CA ASN A 44 13.58 14.71 8.37
C ASN A 44 14.04 13.38 8.98
N VAL A 45 13.27 12.30 8.80
CA VAL A 45 13.67 10.97 9.29
C VAL A 45 14.91 10.46 8.57
N THR A 46 15.05 10.73 7.27
CA THR A 46 16.24 10.35 6.49
C THR A 46 17.49 11.03 7.04
N GLU A 47 17.43 12.35 7.29
CA GLU A 47 18.56 13.10 7.85
C GLU A 47 18.88 12.66 9.29
N ALA A 48 17.86 12.43 10.12
CA ALA A 48 18.06 11.90 11.47
C ALA A 48 18.68 10.50 11.46
N ALA A 49 18.23 9.61 10.56
CA ALA A 49 18.79 8.27 10.38
C ALA A 49 20.26 8.33 9.94
N LYS A 50 20.59 9.25 9.04
CA LYS A 50 21.97 9.53 8.61
C LYS A 50 22.84 9.99 9.77
N ASN A 51 22.37 10.98 10.53
CA ASN A 51 23.10 11.53 11.68
C ASN A 51 23.32 10.50 12.79
N ALA A 52 22.35 9.61 13.01
CA ALA A 52 22.44 8.54 13.99
C ALA A 52 23.28 7.33 13.51
N GLY A 53 23.69 7.29 12.23
CA GLY A 53 24.42 6.15 11.68
C GLY A 53 23.57 4.88 11.57
N VAL A 54 22.26 5.03 11.32
CA VAL A 54 21.33 3.90 11.14
C VAL A 54 21.86 2.97 10.06
N SER A 55 21.98 1.69 10.41
CA SER A 55 22.52 0.68 9.50
C SER A 55 21.49 0.26 8.45
N HIS A 56 20.19 0.36 8.71
CA HIS A 56 19.15 0.01 7.73
C HIS A 56 17.89 0.85 7.88
N LEU A 57 17.59 1.69 6.89
CA LEU A 57 16.31 2.38 6.80
C LEU A 57 15.36 1.59 5.89
N ILE A 58 14.23 1.14 6.43
CA ILE A 58 13.16 0.49 5.68
C ILE A 58 12.04 1.51 5.52
N PHE A 59 11.70 1.89 4.30
CA PHE A 59 10.65 2.87 4.04
C PHE A 59 9.45 2.23 3.35
N SER A 60 8.24 2.49 3.87
CA SER A 60 6.97 2.13 3.24
C SER A 60 6.68 3.09 2.07
N SER A 61 7.13 2.70 0.88
CA SER A 61 7.13 3.53 -0.34
C SER A 61 6.01 3.14 -1.31
N LEU A 62 5.80 3.96 -2.34
CA LEU A 62 4.94 3.69 -3.49
C LEU A 62 5.62 4.22 -4.77
N ILE A 63 5.15 3.78 -5.95
CA ILE A 63 5.74 4.20 -7.23
C ILE A 63 5.38 5.66 -7.54
N ASP A 64 6.12 6.29 -8.44
CA ASP A 64 5.69 7.54 -9.07
C ASP A 64 4.66 7.19 -10.16
N VAL A 65 3.39 7.46 -9.89
CA VAL A 65 2.26 7.11 -10.77
C VAL A 65 2.21 8.05 -11.97
N THR A 66 2.50 9.33 -11.76
CA THR A 66 2.58 10.30 -12.85
C THR A 66 3.64 9.88 -13.87
N GLU A 67 4.83 9.46 -13.42
CA GLU A 67 5.89 8.94 -14.28
C GLU A 67 5.51 7.59 -14.92
N ALA A 68 5.05 6.62 -14.13
CA ALA A 68 4.71 5.28 -14.61
C ALA A 68 3.57 5.29 -15.65
N SER A 69 2.61 6.21 -15.49
CA SER A 69 1.50 6.41 -16.44
C SER A 69 1.84 7.33 -17.61
N LYS A 70 3.07 7.87 -17.69
CA LYS A 70 3.49 8.87 -18.69
C LYS A 70 2.58 10.11 -18.68
N GLY A 71 2.16 10.53 -17.50
CA GLY A 71 1.30 11.69 -17.26
C GLY A 71 -0.20 11.44 -17.49
N ALA A 72 -0.62 10.20 -17.77
CA ALA A 72 -2.04 9.88 -17.99
C ALA A 72 -2.87 9.87 -16.69
N LEU A 73 -2.21 9.66 -15.55
CA LEU A 73 -2.82 9.64 -14.21
C LEU A 73 -2.05 10.61 -13.27
N PRO A 74 -2.19 11.94 -13.46
CA PRO A 74 -1.38 12.93 -12.74
C PRO A 74 -1.89 13.26 -11.32
N ASN A 75 -3.05 12.73 -10.89
CA ASN A 75 -3.73 13.11 -9.66
C ASN A 75 -3.64 12.02 -8.59
N VAL A 76 -2.48 11.35 -8.44
CA VAL A 76 -2.25 10.36 -7.36
C VAL A 76 -1.14 10.82 -6.40
N PRO A 77 -1.28 11.99 -5.74
CA PRO A 77 -0.22 12.61 -4.96
C PRO A 77 0.26 11.77 -3.77
N HIS A 78 -0.58 10.92 -3.16
CA HIS A 78 -0.14 10.01 -2.09
C HIS A 78 0.85 8.93 -2.54
N PHE A 79 0.90 8.60 -3.83
CA PHE A 79 1.93 7.72 -4.41
C PHE A 79 3.17 8.53 -4.75
N ASP A 80 2.99 9.61 -5.52
CA ASP A 80 4.09 10.43 -6.03
C ASP A 80 4.90 11.08 -4.89
N GLY A 81 4.25 11.44 -3.78
CA GLY A 81 4.92 11.93 -2.57
C GLY A 81 5.84 10.88 -1.95
N LYS A 82 5.41 9.62 -1.86
CA LYS A 82 6.25 8.52 -1.38
C LYS A 82 7.41 8.22 -2.33
N ALA A 83 7.17 8.28 -3.64
CA ALA A 83 8.24 8.13 -4.63
C ALA A 83 9.29 9.25 -4.51
N GLU A 84 8.87 10.48 -4.22
CA GLU A 84 9.78 11.60 -3.95
C GLU A 84 10.64 11.36 -2.70
N ILE A 85 10.03 10.88 -1.60
CA ILE A 85 10.76 10.51 -0.38
C ILE A 85 11.76 9.39 -0.66
N GLU A 86 11.35 8.34 -1.38
CA GLU A 86 12.25 7.25 -1.77
C GLU A 86 13.43 7.76 -2.59
N LYS A 87 13.19 8.63 -3.58
CA LYS A 87 14.26 9.26 -4.36
C LYS A 87 15.23 10.05 -3.49
N TYR A 88 14.71 10.77 -2.48
CA TYR A 88 15.55 11.47 -1.52
C TYR A 88 16.40 10.51 -0.67
N ILE A 89 15.80 9.44 -0.15
CA ILE A 89 16.50 8.40 0.64
C ILE A 89 17.62 7.77 -0.20
N ARG A 90 17.35 7.41 -1.46
CA ARG A 90 18.35 6.82 -2.37
C ARG A 90 19.56 7.74 -2.59
N ASN A 91 19.34 9.05 -2.62
CA ASN A 91 20.38 10.06 -2.84
C ASN A 91 21.09 10.50 -1.55
N SER A 92 20.58 10.15 -0.36
CA SER A 92 21.15 10.61 0.92
C SER A 92 22.40 9.85 1.35
N GLY A 93 22.58 8.63 0.81
CA GLY A 93 23.63 7.69 1.18
C GLY A 93 23.28 6.77 2.36
N VAL A 94 22.08 6.89 2.94
CA VAL A 94 21.60 5.98 4.00
C VAL A 94 21.30 4.60 3.39
N PRO A 95 21.83 3.49 3.95
CA PRO A 95 21.51 2.15 3.45
C PRO A 95 20.02 1.87 3.66
N ALA A 96 19.27 1.70 2.57
CA ALA A 96 17.81 1.60 2.63
C ALA A 96 17.21 0.49 1.77
N THR A 97 16.03 0.01 2.16
CA THR A 97 15.17 -0.89 1.38
C THR A 97 13.74 -0.33 1.39
N PHE A 98 13.00 -0.55 0.32
CA PHE A 98 11.67 0.04 0.15
C PHE A 98 10.62 -1.07 0.13
N VAL A 99 9.70 -1.08 1.08
CA VAL A 99 8.56 -2.00 1.10
C VAL A 99 7.35 -1.28 0.51
N MET A 100 6.72 -1.86 -0.49
CA MET A 100 5.64 -1.24 -1.24
C MET A 100 4.33 -1.98 -0.95
N PRO A 101 3.52 -1.52 0.01
CA PRO A 101 2.25 -2.15 0.33
C PRO A 101 1.34 -2.15 -0.89
N GLY A 102 0.61 -3.25 -1.06
CA GLY A 102 -0.41 -3.39 -2.09
C GLY A 102 -1.72 -2.72 -1.71
N TYR A 103 -2.82 -3.24 -2.25
CA TYR A 103 -4.16 -2.86 -1.84
C TYR A 103 -4.59 -3.68 -0.62
N SER A 104 -4.89 -3.00 0.49
CA SER A 104 -5.25 -3.67 1.75
C SER A 104 -6.54 -4.48 1.59
N MET A 105 -6.50 -5.75 1.97
CA MET A 105 -7.67 -6.63 1.98
C MET A 105 -8.79 -6.11 2.90
N THR A 106 -8.44 -5.34 3.95
CA THR A 106 -9.44 -4.73 4.83
C THR A 106 -10.30 -3.70 4.09
N ASN A 107 -9.75 -3.00 3.10
CA ASN A 107 -10.49 -2.00 2.32
C ASN A 107 -11.56 -2.64 1.44
N LEU A 108 -11.39 -3.90 1.04
CA LEU A 108 -12.40 -4.62 0.25
C LEU A 108 -13.71 -4.81 1.03
N PHE A 109 -13.67 -4.87 2.37
CA PHE A 109 -14.88 -4.98 3.18
C PHE A 109 -15.82 -3.80 2.99
N SER A 110 -15.28 -2.58 2.87
CA SER A 110 -16.09 -1.40 2.54
C SER A 110 -16.56 -1.37 1.08
N SER A 111 -15.94 -2.13 0.19
CA SER A 111 -16.33 -2.19 -1.23
C SER A 111 -17.52 -3.12 -1.49
N PHE A 112 -17.75 -4.12 -0.63
CA PHE A 112 -18.89 -5.02 -0.74
C PHE A 112 -20.14 -4.40 -0.11
N GLN A 113 -21.06 -3.92 -0.96
CA GLN A 113 -22.32 -3.33 -0.53
C GLN A 113 -23.42 -4.40 -0.45
N LYS A 114 -24.06 -4.55 0.72
CA LYS A 114 -25.20 -5.46 0.90
C LYS A 114 -26.42 -4.88 0.18
N THR A 115 -27.03 -5.67 -0.70
CA THR A 115 -28.22 -5.29 -1.45
C THR A 115 -29.50 -5.67 -0.67
N ALA A 116 -30.65 -5.25 -1.16
CA ALA A 116 -31.95 -5.51 -0.53
C ALA A 116 -32.32 -7.01 -0.47
N ASP A 117 -31.81 -7.83 -1.39
CA ASP A 117 -32.05 -9.28 -1.42
C ASP A 117 -31.06 -10.08 -0.56
N GLY A 118 -30.11 -9.41 0.10
CA GLY A 118 -29.10 -10.02 0.95
C GLY A 118 -27.85 -10.52 0.20
N SER A 119 -27.76 -10.32 -1.11
CA SER A 119 -26.51 -10.45 -1.88
C SER A 119 -25.57 -9.27 -1.65
N TYR A 120 -24.34 -9.38 -2.14
CA TYR A 120 -23.34 -8.32 -2.11
C TYR A 120 -22.96 -7.86 -3.51
N GLN A 121 -22.73 -6.56 -3.67
CA GLN A 121 -22.27 -5.99 -4.92
C GLN A 121 -21.07 -5.07 -4.72
N MET A 122 -20.06 -5.24 -5.58
CA MET A 122 -18.90 -4.37 -5.64
C MET A 122 -18.96 -3.52 -6.91
N PHE A 123 -18.91 -2.20 -6.77
CA PHE A 123 -18.91 -1.27 -7.91
C PHE A 123 -17.52 -0.68 -8.11
N LEU A 124 -16.97 -0.83 -9.31
CA LEU A 124 -15.61 -0.41 -9.63
C LEU A 124 -15.59 0.50 -10.87
N PRO A 125 -14.65 1.45 -10.97
CA PRO A 125 -14.48 2.24 -12.19
C PRO A 125 -13.59 1.51 -13.22
N VAL A 126 -13.19 0.27 -12.93
CA VAL A 126 -12.30 -0.58 -13.71
C VAL A 126 -12.97 -1.89 -14.07
N GLY A 127 -12.53 -2.52 -15.15
CA GLY A 127 -13.00 -3.82 -15.61
C GLY A 127 -12.23 -4.99 -14.99
N ASP A 128 -12.49 -6.19 -15.50
CA ASP A 128 -11.96 -7.43 -14.92
C ASP A 128 -10.46 -7.64 -15.16
N ASN A 129 -9.88 -6.88 -16.08
CA ASN A 129 -8.44 -6.91 -16.36
C ASN A 129 -7.62 -6.17 -15.28
N ALA A 130 -8.29 -5.44 -14.37
CA ALA A 130 -7.64 -4.79 -13.24
C ALA A 130 -6.91 -5.82 -12.36
N ARG A 131 -5.67 -5.50 -11.99
CA ARG A 131 -4.82 -6.38 -11.19
C ARG A 131 -4.59 -5.79 -9.81
N PHE A 132 -5.37 -6.23 -8.83
CA PHE A 132 -5.26 -5.80 -7.44
C PHE A 132 -4.15 -6.59 -6.72
N PRO A 133 -3.02 -5.97 -6.33
CA PRO A 133 -2.03 -6.64 -5.49
C PRO A 133 -2.53 -6.67 -4.05
N LEU A 134 -3.29 -7.70 -3.67
CA LEU A 134 -3.92 -7.72 -2.34
C LEU A 134 -2.92 -8.14 -1.27
N PHE A 135 -2.93 -7.44 -0.13
CA PHE A 135 -2.13 -7.80 1.04
C PHE A 135 -2.96 -7.68 2.33
N ASP A 136 -2.62 -8.50 3.32
CA ASP A 136 -3.08 -8.32 4.68
C ASP A 136 -2.09 -7.45 5.46
N VAL A 137 -2.59 -6.47 6.20
CA VAL A 137 -1.76 -5.56 7.01
C VAL A 137 -1.01 -6.33 8.11
N GLU A 138 -1.54 -7.46 8.57
CA GLU A 138 -0.82 -8.34 9.51
C GLU A 138 0.46 -8.95 8.89
N ASP A 139 0.55 -9.02 7.56
CA ASP A 139 1.72 -9.56 6.86
C ASP A 139 2.86 -8.55 6.69
N THR A 140 2.62 -7.24 6.91
CA THR A 140 3.69 -6.23 6.85
C THR A 140 4.87 -6.60 7.75
N GLY A 141 4.58 -7.15 8.93
CA GLY A 141 5.61 -7.65 9.84
C GLY A 141 6.45 -8.78 9.25
N LYS A 142 5.87 -9.65 8.42
CA LYS A 142 6.58 -10.74 7.71
C LYS A 142 7.53 -10.16 6.65
N PHE A 143 7.04 -9.23 5.82
CA PHE A 143 7.85 -8.57 4.79
C PHE A 143 9.02 -7.77 5.40
N VAL A 144 8.74 -6.95 6.41
CA VAL A 144 9.78 -6.17 7.11
C VAL A 144 10.80 -7.09 7.79
N THR A 145 10.36 -8.16 8.44
CA THR A 145 11.27 -9.15 9.06
C THR A 145 12.18 -9.81 8.03
N ALA A 146 11.63 -10.18 6.86
CA ALA A 146 12.41 -10.78 5.78
C ALA A 146 13.45 -9.80 5.21
N VAL A 147 13.08 -8.52 5.08
CA VAL A 147 14.00 -7.44 4.69
C VAL A 147 15.14 -7.27 5.70
N ILE A 148 14.84 -7.26 7.00
CA ILE A 148 15.86 -7.14 8.05
C ILE A 148 16.84 -8.32 7.99
N LYS A 149 16.33 -9.54 7.88
CA LYS A 149 17.15 -10.77 7.87
C LYS A 149 18.05 -10.89 6.65
N ASN A 150 17.67 -10.28 5.52
CA ASN A 150 18.36 -10.39 4.24
C ASN A 150 18.96 -9.06 3.77
N ARG A 151 19.15 -8.09 4.70
CA ARG A 151 19.54 -6.70 4.43
C ARG A 151 20.50 -6.55 3.25
N ASP A 152 21.67 -7.19 3.31
CA ASP A 152 22.75 -6.99 2.34
C ASP A 152 22.36 -7.37 0.90
N THR A 153 21.36 -8.24 0.74
CA THR A 153 20.85 -8.66 -0.57
C THR A 153 19.70 -7.81 -1.09
N VAL A 154 19.08 -7.00 -0.23
CA VAL A 154 17.87 -6.21 -0.53
C VAL A 154 18.07 -4.70 -0.39
N LEU A 155 19.27 -4.22 -0.04
CA LEU A 155 19.59 -2.80 -0.08
C LEU A 155 19.34 -2.24 -1.50
N GLY A 156 18.66 -1.10 -1.55
CA GLY A 156 18.26 -0.41 -2.78
C GLY A 156 17.08 -1.05 -3.51
N LYS A 157 16.52 -2.18 -3.05
CA LYS A 157 15.42 -2.86 -3.73
C LYS A 157 14.04 -2.35 -3.29
N ASN A 158 13.09 -2.50 -4.19
CA ASN A 158 11.65 -2.36 -3.94
C ASN A 158 11.04 -3.75 -3.74
N ILE A 159 10.63 -4.05 -2.50
CA ILE A 159 9.95 -5.27 -2.09
C ILE A 159 8.44 -5.03 -2.14
N LYS A 160 7.72 -5.79 -2.96
CA LYS A 160 6.29 -5.63 -3.20
C LYS A 160 5.54 -6.48 -2.20
N GLU A 161 4.78 -5.83 -1.34
CA GLU A 161 3.98 -6.47 -0.32
C GLU A 161 2.58 -6.77 -0.88
N ALA A 162 2.43 -7.98 -1.38
CA ALA A 162 1.17 -8.53 -1.85
C ALA A 162 1.24 -10.05 -1.87
N ALA A 163 0.10 -10.70 -1.63
CA ALA A 163 -0.05 -12.14 -1.73
C ALA A 163 -0.10 -12.60 -3.18
N ASP A 164 -0.88 -11.89 -4.01
CA ASP A 164 -1.03 -12.15 -5.43
C ASP A 164 -1.69 -10.93 -6.12
N TYR A 165 -1.77 -10.97 -7.45
CA TYR A 165 -2.64 -10.10 -8.22
C TYR A 165 -4.01 -10.74 -8.43
N TYR A 166 -5.07 -10.05 -8.03
CA TYR A 166 -6.44 -10.52 -8.12
C TYR A 166 -7.24 -9.69 -9.12
N SER A 167 -8.10 -10.34 -9.91
CA SER A 167 -9.14 -9.66 -10.68
C SER A 167 -10.40 -9.43 -9.83
N PRO A 168 -11.25 -8.45 -10.17
CA PRO A 168 -12.58 -8.30 -9.57
C PRO A 168 -13.38 -9.61 -9.51
N SER A 169 -13.42 -10.38 -10.60
CA SER A 169 -14.13 -11.66 -10.63
C SER A 169 -13.56 -12.68 -9.66
N ARG A 170 -12.24 -12.76 -9.52
CA ARG A 170 -11.60 -13.66 -8.55
C ARG A 170 -11.93 -13.24 -7.12
N ILE A 171 -11.87 -11.94 -6.81
CA ILE A 171 -12.18 -11.38 -5.48
C ILE A 171 -13.60 -11.78 -5.06
N VAL A 172 -14.57 -11.57 -5.95
CA VAL A 172 -15.98 -11.90 -5.71
C VAL A 172 -16.19 -13.41 -5.61
N ALA A 173 -15.58 -14.20 -6.48
CA ALA A 173 -15.72 -15.66 -6.47
C ALA A 173 -15.22 -16.26 -5.14
N GLU A 174 -14.02 -15.87 -4.70
CA GLU A 174 -13.46 -16.32 -3.42
C GLU A 174 -14.29 -15.81 -2.23
N PHE A 175 -14.82 -14.59 -2.30
CA PHE A 175 -15.74 -14.07 -1.29
C PHE A 175 -17.02 -14.91 -1.18
N THR A 176 -17.68 -15.22 -2.30
CA THR A 176 -18.89 -16.04 -2.32
C THR A 176 -18.62 -17.46 -1.83
N GLU A 177 -17.51 -18.06 -2.25
CA GLU A 177 -17.12 -19.40 -1.81
C GLU A 177 -16.98 -19.48 -0.27
N VAL A 178 -16.31 -18.48 0.32
CA VAL A 178 -15.99 -18.47 1.74
C VAL A 178 -17.17 -18.07 2.62
N THR A 179 -17.94 -17.07 2.20
CA THR A 179 -19.04 -16.53 3.01
C THR A 179 -20.36 -17.25 2.79
N GLY A 180 -20.50 -17.99 1.68
CA GLY A 180 -21.77 -18.54 1.22
C GLY A 180 -22.79 -17.48 0.79
N LYS A 181 -22.39 -16.20 0.71
CA LYS A 181 -23.24 -15.09 0.29
C LYS A 181 -23.08 -14.86 -1.21
N PRO A 182 -24.18 -14.82 -2.00
CA PRO A 182 -24.09 -14.43 -3.40
C PRO A 182 -23.45 -13.05 -3.53
N ALA A 183 -22.45 -12.92 -4.38
CA ALA A 183 -21.81 -11.65 -4.66
C ALA A 183 -21.55 -11.48 -6.16
N SER A 184 -21.55 -10.23 -6.60
CA SER A 184 -21.21 -9.83 -7.97
C SER A 184 -20.37 -8.56 -7.94
N TRP A 185 -19.71 -8.25 -9.06
CA TRP A 185 -19.14 -6.93 -9.28
C TRP A 185 -19.70 -6.34 -10.58
N ALA A 186 -19.68 -5.02 -10.67
CA ALA A 186 -20.04 -4.30 -11.89
C ALA A 186 -19.06 -3.15 -12.11
N GLN A 187 -18.59 -3.01 -13.36
CA GLN A 187 -17.95 -1.79 -13.80
C GLN A 187 -19.02 -0.71 -13.97
N ILE A 188 -18.80 0.47 -13.40
CA ILE A 188 -19.69 1.62 -13.55
C ILE A 188 -18.93 2.85 -14.10
N PRO A 189 -19.63 3.81 -14.70
CA PRO A 189 -19.01 5.05 -15.19
C PRO A 189 -18.28 5.83 -14.09
N ASP A 190 -17.19 6.49 -14.47
CA ASP A 190 -16.29 7.22 -13.56
C ASP A 190 -17.03 8.26 -12.70
N ASP A 191 -17.95 9.03 -13.29
CA ASP A 191 -18.72 10.04 -12.55
C ASP A 191 -19.70 9.44 -11.53
N GLN A 192 -20.28 8.27 -11.86
CA GLN A 192 -21.12 7.54 -10.92
C GLN A 192 -20.29 7.01 -9.76
N TRP A 193 -19.12 6.46 -10.04
CA TRP A 193 -18.23 5.91 -9.01
C TRP A 193 -17.67 7.00 -8.09
N LYS A 194 -17.23 8.14 -8.64
CA LYS A 194 -16.81 9.31 -7.85
C LYS A 194 -17.92 9.82 -6.92
N GLY A 195 -19.18 9.63 -7.29
CA GLY A 195 -20.34 10.00 -6.47
C GLY A 195 -20.43 9.24 -5.12
N PHE A 196 -19.70 8.13 -4.96
CA PHE A 196 -19.61 7.41 -3.69
C PHE A 196 -18.56 7.98 -2.73
N LEU A 197 -17.77 8.95 -3.15
CA LEU A 197 -16.63 9.49 -2.41
C LEU A 197 -16.80 10.98 -2.08
N PRO A 198 -16.14 11.50 -1.03
CA PRO A 198 -16.05 12.93 -0.81
C PRO A 198 -15.41 13.64 -2.01
N PRO A 199 -15.95 14.78 -2.48
CA PRO A 199 -15.46 15.44 -3.70
C PRO A 199 -13.96 15.78 -3.70
N ALA A 200 -13.40 16.11 -2.53
CA ALA A 200 -12.00 16.49 -2.38
C ALA A 200 -11.00 15.36 -2.72
N VAL A 201 -11.41 14.09 -2.59
CA VAL A 201 -10.53 12.93 -2.83
C VAL A 201 -10.99 12.06 -4.00
N ALA A 202 -12.17 12.32 -4.56
CA ALA A 202 -12.80 11.45 -5.56
C ALA A 202 -11.95 11.26 -6.82
N GLN A 203 -11.29 12.31 -7.31
CA GLN A 203 -10.42 12.20 -8.49
C GLN A 203 -9.17 11.37 -8.22
N GLU A 204 -8.56 11.55 -7.04
CA GLU A 204 -7.36 10.82 -6.63
C GLU A 204 -7.63 9.33 -6.48
N TYR A 205 -8.75 8.98 -5.82
CA TYR A 205 -9.18 7.59 -5.73
C TYR A 205 -9.53 7.01 -7.10
N LEU A 206 -10.16 7.77 -7.99
CA LEU A 206 -10.50 7.29 -9.33
C LEU A 206 -9.23 6.90 -10.08
N GLU A 207 -8.23 7.77 -10.12
CA GLU A 207 -6.97 7.51 -10.82
C GLU A 207 -6.14 6.39 -10.17
N ASN A 208 -6.16 6.27 -8.84
CA ASN A 208 -5.59 5.12 -8.14
C ASN A 208 -6.22 3.79 -8.58
N PHE A 209 -7.56 3.75 -8.76
CA PHE A 209 -8.18 2.55 -9.32
C PHE A 209 -7.80 2.34 -10.79
N LYS A 210 -7.78 3.40 -11.62
CA LYS A 210 -7.37 3.28 -13.04
C LYS A 210 -5.94 2.78 -13.20
N LEU A 211 -5.05 3.04 -12.24
CA LEU A 211 -3.69 2.50 -12.20
C LEU A 211 -3.67 0.97 -12.26
N LEU A 212 -4.66 0.30 -11.66
CA LEU A 212 -4.76 -1.17 -11.60
C LEU A 212 -4.92 -1.81 -12.99
N GLU A 213 -5.43 -1.07 -13.97
CA GLU A 213 -5.56 -1.50 -15.37
C GLU A 213 -4.48 -0.92 -16.28
N ALA A 214 -4.07 0.32 -16.02
CA ALA A 214 -3.17 1.07 -16.90
C ALA A 214 -1.71 0.63 -16.76
N ALA A 215 -0.88 1.40 -16.05
CA ALA A 215 0.53 1.06 -15.85
C ALA A 215 0.71 -0.16 -14.91
N GLY A 216 -0.32 -0.52 -14.15
CA GLY A 216 -0.28 -1.50 -13.08
C GLY A 216 0.19 -0.88 -11.77
N TYR A 217 -0.33 -1.37 -10.65
CA TYR A 217 -0.07 -0.82 -9.31
C TYR A 217 1.42 -0.73 -8.93
N TYR A 218 2.22 -1.70 -9.39
CA TYR A 218 3.68 -1.70 -9.28
C TYR A 218 4.38 -1.50 -10.63
N ALA A 219 3.79 -0.69 -11.53
CA ALA A 219 4.27 -0.46 -12.89
C ALA A 219 4.53 -1.77 -13.68
N GLY A 220 3.64 -2.76 -13.50
CA GLY A 220 3.71 -4.07 -14.18
C GLY A 220 4.70 -5.07 -13.57
N ALA A 221 5.37 -4.74 -12.45
CA ALA A 221 6.33 -5.64 -11.81
C ALA A 221 5.67 -6.92 -11.28
N GLY A 222 6.38 -8.05 -11.39
CA GLY A 222 5.97 -9.31 -10.76
C GLY A 222 6.25 -9.36 -9.25
N LEU A 223 5.62 -10.32 -8.56
CA LEU A 223 5.73 -10.51 -7.11
C LEU A 223 6.76 -11.58 -6.69
N LYS A 224 7.23 -12.41 -7.64
CA LYS A 224 8.04 -13.60 -7.33
C LYS A 224 9.24 -13.30 -6.44
N GLU A 225 10.04 -12.28 -6.74
CA GLU A 225 11.21 -11.93 -5.93
C GLU A 225 10.83 -11.57 -4.47
N SER A 226 9.71 -10.88 -4.28
CA SER A 226 9.25 -10.47 -2.94
C SER A 226 8.65 -11.65 -2.18
N LEU A 227 7.91 -12.52 -2.86
CA LEU A 227 7.36 -13.74 -2.26
C LEU A 227 8.45 -14.76 -1.92
N ASP A 228 9.43 -14.96 -2.80
CA ASP A 228 10.60 -15.83 -2.53
C ASP A 228 11.40 -15.34 -1.30
N LEU A 229 11.48 -14.02 -1.10
CA LEU A 229 12.16 -13.40 0.03
C LEU A 229 11.46 -13.67 1.36
N VAL A 230 10.13 -13.58 1.38
CA VAL A 230 9.32 -13.81 2.59
C VAL A 230 9.15 -15.30 2.86
N GLY A 231 9.09 -16.11 1.81
CA GLY A 231 8.78 -17.54 1.86
C GLY A 231 7.28 -17.80 1.99
N ASP A 232 6.95 -18.99 2.48
CA ASP A 232 5.55 -19.41 2.64
C ASP A 232 4.82 -18.61 3.72
N GLY A 233 3.49 -18.53 3.59
CA GLY A 233 2.61 -18.03 4.64
C GLY A 233 2.23 -16.55 4.53
N VAL A 234 2.39 -15.91 3.37
CA VAL A 234 1.66 -14.68 3.07
C VAL A 234 0.17 -15.03 2.92
N THR A 235 -0.68 -14.27 3.60
CA THR A 235 -2.12 -14.52 3.68
C THR A 235 -2.77 -14.22 2.33
N SER A 236 -3.43 -15.21 1.74
CA SER A 236 -4.27 -15.04 0.56
C SER A 236 -5.59 -14.33 0.86
N TRP A 237 -6.24 -13.78 -0.18
CA TRP A 237 -7.57 -13.16 -0.01
C TRP A 237 -8.59 -14.16 0.55
N LYS A 238 -8.60 -15.40 0.05
CA LYS A 238 -9.45 -16.48 0.56
C LYS A 238 -9.25 -16.76 2.05
N GLU A 239 -8.00 -16.85 2.52
CA GLU A 239 -7.69 -17.06 3.95
C GLU A 239 -8.13 -15.87 4.80
N PHE A 240 -7.86 -14.65 4.33
CA PHE A 240 -8.28 -13.42 5.00
C PHE A 240 -9.82 -13.34 5.09
N ALA A 241 -10.53 -13.54 3.98
CA ALA A 241 -11.98 -13.57 3.94
C ALA A 241 -12.55 -14.64 4.89
N THR A 242 -11.89 -15.80 5.00
CA THR A 242 -12.33 -16.90 5.89
C THR A 242 -12.23 -16.50 7.35
N ARG A 243 -11.11 -15.89 7.76
CA ARG A 243 -10.91 -15.38 9.13
C ARG A 243 -11.95 -14.32 9.51
N HIS A 244 -12.49 -13.59 8.52
CA HIS A 244 -13.41 -12.48 8.74
C HIS A 244 -14.85 -12.75 8.27
N ALA A 245 -15.19 -13.98 7.89
CA ALA A 245 -16.51 -14.32 7.33
C ALA A 245 -17.68 -13.93 8.26
N SER A 246 -17.46 -13.95 9.58
CA SER A 246 -18.46 -13.54 10.57
C SER A 246 -18.92 -12.08 10.43
N LYS A 247 -18.10 -11.19 9.87
CA LYS A 247 -18.47 -9.79 9.60
C LYS A 247 -19.59 -9.65 8.57
N PHE A 248 -19.83 -10.68 7.75
CA PHE A 248 -20.85 -10.71 6.70
C PHE A 248 -22.12 -11.47 7.10
N ASN A 249 -22.21 -11.90 8.37
CA ASN A 249 -23.35 -12.66 8.88
C ASN A 249 -24.39 -11.80 9.62
N SER A 250 -24.15 -10.49 9.77
CA SER A 250 -25.11 -9.51 10.33
C SER A 250 -25.95 -8.84 9.24
#